data_AF-A0A0F8WMH5-F1
#
_entry.id   AF-A0A0F8WMH5-F1
#
_cell.length_a   1.000
_cell.length_b   1.000
_cell.length_c   1.000
_cell.angle_alpha   90.00
_cell.angle_beta   90.00
_cell.angle_gamma   90.00
#
_symmetry.space_group_name_H-M   'P 1'
#
loop_
_entity.id
_entity.type
_entity.pdbx_description
1 polymer ?
#
loop_
_entity_poly.entity_id
_entity_poly.type
_entity_poly.pdbx_seq_one_letter_code
_entity_poly.pdbx_strand_id
1 'polypeptide(L)'
;EKHLTLAGPFPLIQGGIAIIGRNPVFLNKKGKEEFWGLVDWYRTMLVTHGVTVQLETEATADALSGFDEVIIATGVVPRDPQIPGQDGSNVVSYIDVLNGTAKVGHRVAVIGAGGIGFDVSEHLVHDGESSTLNLPEWMREWGVTDPGEHRSGLAPEGPQPPAPARQITMLQRKTSKPGKGLGKTTGWIHRASLTMRNVQMIAGVNYEKIDDSGLHISFGEAREKPTLIEADTIVLCAGQLSDRSLADTLEARGVTCHVIGGADVAAELDANRAINQGTRLAAALCPPLLRVPLTPARAIR
;
A
#
# COMPACT_ATOMS: atom_id res chain seq x y z
N GLU A 1 23.82 -1.50 -10.36
CA GLU A 1 22.80 -1.34 -9.29
C GLU A 1 23.09 -0.06 -8.52
N LYS A 2 22.08 0.75 -8.19
CA LYS A 2 22.28 1.93 -7.34
C LYS A 2 21.96 1.53 -5.91
N HIS A 3 22.99 1.23 -5.12
CA HIS A 3 22.90 1.23 -3.67
C HIS A 3 23.15 2.65 -3.17
N LEU A 4 22.31 3.11 -2.24
CA LEU A 4 22.60 4.28 -1.43
C LEU A 4 22.48 3.86 0.04
N THR A 5 23.57 4.03 0.77
CA THR A 5 23.65 3.94 2.23
C THR A 5 23.89 5.37 2.72
N LEU A 6 23.06 5.88 3.63
CA LEU A 6 23.20 7.22 4.21
C LEU A 6 23.40 7.12 5.72
N ALA A 7 24.64 6.88 6.16
CA ALA A 7 25.00 6.94 7.57
C ALA A 7 25.81 8.21 7.89
N GLY A 8 25.52 8.89 9.01
CA GLY A 8 26.42 9.88 9.63
C GLY A 8 25.73 11.00 10.43
N PRO A 9 26.38 11.54 11.49
CA PRO A 9 25.74 12.14 12.66
C PRO A 9 25.24 13.59 12.49
N PHE A 10 24.31 13.98 13.36
CA PHE A 10 23.56 15.25 13.44
C PHE A 10 24.28 16.54 13.01
N PRO A 11 23.49 17.49 12.48
CA PRO A 11 23.40 18.83 13.07
C PRO A 11 21.94 19.25 13.37
N LEU A 12 21.73 19.83 14.55
CA LEU A 12 20.50 20.53 14.93
C LEU A 12 20.42 21.87 14.18
N ILE A 13 19.29 22.17 13.53
CA ILE A 13 19.05 23.48 12.89
C ILE A 13 17.69 24.01 13.34
N GLN A 14 17.72 25.15 14.02
CA GLN A 14 16.56 25.94 14.42
C GLN A 14 16.27 26.97 13.31
N GLY A 15 15.08 26.91 12.72
CA GLY A 15 14.63 27.78 11.64
C GLY A 15 14.70 27.13 10.24
N GLY A 16 13.55 26.76 9.68
CA GLY A 16 13.39 26.15 8.36
C GLY A 16 12.28 25.09 8.32
N ILE A 17 11.77 24.75 7.13
CA ILE A 17 10.89 23.57 6.97
C ILE A 17 11.78 22.33 6.99
N ALA A 18 11.57 21.45 7.96
CA ALA A 18 12.28 20.18 8.09
C ALA A 18 11.31 19.00 7.95
N ILE A 19 11.74 17.96 7.23
CA ILE A 19 11.06 16.66 7.19
C ILE A 19 11.95 15.65 7.91
N ILE A 20 11.42 15.08 9.00
CA ILE A 20 12.00 13.95 9.72
C ILE A 20 11.06 12.77 9.48
N GLY A 21 11.56 11.67 8.92
CA GLY A 21 10.73 10.56 8.50
C GLY A 21 11.41 9.21 8.58
N ARG A 22 10.61 8.16 8.76
CA ARG A 22 11.04 6.76 8.62
C ARG A 22 11.21 6.39 7.14
N ASN A 23 11.97 5.34 6.86
CA ASN A 23 12.04 4.77 5.51
C ASN A 23 10.63 4.42 5.00
N PRO A 24 10.25 4.87 3.80
CA PRO A 24 9.02 4.41 3.17
C PRO A 24 9.05 2.89 3.02
N VAL A 25 7.91 2.23 3.25
CA VAL A 25 7.70 0.88 2.70
C VAL A 25 7.56 1.07 1.20
N PHE A 26 8.63 0.83 0.46
CA PHE A 26 8.60 0.95 -0.98
C PHE A 26 7.90 -0.27 -1.56
N LEU A 27 6.90 -0.02 -2.39
CA LEU A 27 6.45 -1.03 -3.33
C LEU A 27 7.62 -1.32 -4.26
N ASN A 28 7.98 -2.60 -4.38
CA ASN A 28 8.90 -3.08 -5.39
C ASN A 28 8.54 -2.46 -6.75
N LYS A 29 9.54 -2.12 -7.57
CA LYS A 29 9.35 -1.49 -8.88
C LYS A 29 8.40 -2.26 -9.80
N LYS A 30 8.35 -3.59 -9.67
CA LYS A 30 7.56 -4.48 -10.54
C LYS A 30 6.06 -4.17 -10.48
N GLY A 31 5.52 -3.69 -11.60
CA GLY A 31 4.08 -3.44 -11.81
C GLY A 31 3.56 -2.12 -11.22
N LYS A 32 4.44 -1.27 -10.67
CA LYS A 32 4.12 0.03 -10.08
C LYS A 32 5.15 1.10 -10.44
N GLU A 33 5.72 0.97 -11.64
CA GLU A 33 6.79 1.83 -12.15
C GLU A 33 6.36 3.30 -12.22
N GLU A 34 5.09 3.56 -12.50
CA GLU A 34 4.51 4.90 -12.65
C GLU A 34 4.59 5.75 -11.37
N PHE A 35 4.61 5.13 -10.18
CA PHE A 35 4.68 5.86 -8.92
C PHE A 35 6.05 6.47 -8.64
N TRP A 36 7.12 5.94 -9.23
CA TRP A 36 8.47 6.47 -9.01
C TRP A 36 8.66 7.86 -9.60
N GLY A 37 7.96 8.18 -10.69
CA GLY A 37 7.96 9.54 -11.25
C GLY A 37 7.46 10.58 -10.24
N LEU A 38 6.44 10.26 -9.45
CA LEU A 38 5.93 11.15 -8.41
C LEU A 38 6.93 11.31 -7.25
N VAL A 39 7.58 10.23 -6.83
CA VAL A 39 8.60 10.26 -5.78
C VAL A 39 9.82 11.09 -6.20
N ASP A 40 10.28 10.90 -7.44
CA ASP A 40 11.40 11.66 -8.01
C ASP A 40 11.06 13.15 -8.18
N TRP A 41 9.82 13.46 -8.53
CA TRP A 41 9.31 14.82 -8.53
C TRP A 41 9.39 15.44 -7.13
N TYR A 42 8.85 14.79 -6.09
CA TYR A 42 8.94 15.31 -4.71
C TYR A 42 10.38 15.49 -4.27
N ARG A 43 11.28 14.54 -4.56
CA ARG A 43 12.71 14.67 -4.23
C ARG A 43 13.31 15.93 -4.85
N THR A 44 13.00 16.17 -6.13
CA THR A 44 13.47 17.36 -6.85
C THR A 44 12.91 18.65 -6.26
N MET A 45 11.62 18.67 -5.91
CA MET A 45 10.97 19.84 -5.34
C MET A 45 11.47 20.16 -3.93
N LEU A 46 11.74 19.15 -3.09
CA LEU A 46 12.33 19.35 -1.77
C LEU A 46 13.68 20.06 -1.85
N VAL A 47 14.55 19.62 -2.77
CA VAL A 47 15.85 20.26 -3.03
C VAL A 47 15.66 21.67 -3.57
N THR A 48 14.78 21.85 -4.56
CA THR A 48 14.51 23.13 -5.22
C THR A 48 14.04 24.21 -4.25
N HIS A 49 13.24 23.82 -3.24
CA HIS A 49 12.72 24.73 -2.22
C HIS A 49 13.58 24.81 -0.96
N GLY A 50 14.75 24.16 -0.94
CA GLY A 50 15.67 24.21 0.21
C GLY A 50 15.10 23.57 1.48
N VAL A 51 14.19 22.59 1.35
CA VAL A 51 13.63 21.87 2.50
C VAL A 51 14.74 21.02 3.12
N THR A 52 14.93 21.13 4.42
CA THR A 52 15.90 20.29 5.14
C THR A 52 15.31 18.90 5.34
N VAL A 53 16.02 17.86 4.89
CA VAL A 53 15.54 16.47 4.98
C VAL A 53 16.50 15.67 5.85
N GLN A 54 15.97 15.03 6.90
CA GLN A 54 16.70 14.10 7.75
C GLN A 54 16.10 12.69 7.59
N LEU A 55 16.86 11.81 6.94
CA LEU A 55 16.51 10.40 6.76
C LEU A 55 17.15 9.55 7.84
N GLU A 56 16.71 8.30 7.97
CA GLU A 56 17.20 7.36 9.00
C GLU A 56 17.18 7.95 10.42
N THR A 57 16.26 8.89 10.65
CA THR A 57 16.16 9.66 11.89
C THR A 57 14.74 9.51 12.43
N GLU A 58 14.64 8.94 13.62
CA GLU A 58 13.36 8.83 14.32
C GLU A 58 13.00 10.18 14.97
N ALA A 59 11.82 10.71 14.64
CA ALA A 59 11.33 11.94 15.25
C ALA A 59 10.83 11.65 16.67
N THR A 60 11.43 12.29 17.67
CA THR A 60 10.97 12.23 19.06
C THR A 60 10.31 13.55 19.46
N ALA A 61 9.48 13.52 20.50
CA ALA A 61 8.85 14.74 21.00
C ALA A 61 9.89 15.80 21.45
N ASP A 62 11.04 15.37 21.97
CA ASP A 62 12.14 16.27 22.35
C ASP A 62 12.82 16.90 21.12
N ALA A 63 13.02 16.13 20.06
CA ALA A 63 13.59 16.65 18.81
C ALA A 63 12.69 17.69 18.13
N LEU A 64 11.39 17.67 18.44
CA LEU A 64 10.39 18.53 17.82
C LEU A 64 10.05 19.79 18.63
N SER A 65 10.55 19.95 19.86
CA SER A 65 10.15 21.04 20.76
C SER A 65 10.61 22.44 20.31
N GLY A 66 11.55 22.53 19.37
CA GLY A 66 12.11 23.80 18.88
C GLY A 66 11.43 24.37 17.63
N PHE A 67 10.37 23.73 17.13
CA PHE A 67 9.66 24.16 15.92
C PHE A 67 8.38 24.94 16.27
N ASP A 68 8.06 25.96 15.47
CA ASP A 68 6.85 26.77 15.65
C ASP A 68 5.57 25.98 15.32
N GLU A 69 5.64 25.12 14.32
CA GLU A 69 4.55 24.28 13.84
C GLU A 69 5.08 22.87 13.58
N VAL A 70 4.34 21.86 14.03
CA VAL A 70 4.69 20.44 13.85
C VAL A 70 3.60 19.75 13.05
N ILE A 71 3.99 19.05 11.98
CA ILE A 71 3.07 18.28 11.12
C ILE A 71 3.40 16.79 11.24
N ILE A 72 2.46 16.02 11.79
CA ILE A 72 2.54 14.57 11.97
C ILE A 72 1.97 13.87 10.74
N ALA A 73 2.88 13.29 9.96
CA ALA A 73 2.58 12.47 8.78
C ALA A 73 3.18 11.05 8.92
N THR A 74 3.15 10.49 10.14
CA THR A 74 3.75 9.21 10.54
C THR A 74 3.16 7.97 9.87
N GLY A 75 2.02 8.13 9.18
CA GLY A 75 1.39 7.09 8.40
C GLY A 75 0.59 6.12 9.26
N VAL A 76 0.73 4.83 8.97
CA VAL A 76 -0.10 3.77 9.54
C VAL A 76 0.75 2.58 9.98
N VAL A 77 0.20 1.78 10.89
CA VAL A 77 0.76 0.49 11.28
C VAL A 77 -0.17 -0.66 10.84
N PRO A 78 0.36 -1.85 10.52
CA PRO A 78 -0.46 -3.03 10.30
C PRO A 78 -1.39 -3.30 11.48
N ARG A 79 -2.65 -3.64 11.19
CA ARG A 79 -3.61 -4.05 12.22
C ARG A 79 -3.33 -5.49 12.65
N ASP A 80 -3.23 -5.71 13.95
CA ASP A 80 -3.21 -7.03 14.56
C ASP A 80 -4.60 -7.70 14.46
N PRO A 81 -4.75 -8.84 13.74
CA PRO A 81 -6.02 -9.54 13.61
C PRO A 81 -6.35 -10.46 14.80
N GLN A 82 -5.42 -10.62 15.75
CA GLN A 82 -5.51 -11.44 16.97
C GLN A 82 -5.91 -12.88 16.70
N ILE A 83 -5.31 -13.50 15.68
CA ILE A 83 -5.57 -14.89 15.32
C ILE A 83 -4.64 -15.78 16.15
N PRO A 84 -5.16 -16.78 16.89
CA PRO A 84 -4.32 -17.74 17.61
C PRO A 84 -3.28 -18.37 16.67
N GLY A 85 -2.00 -18.36 17.09
CA GLY A 85 -0.88 -18.90 16.29
C GLY A 85 -0.28 -17.94 15.26
N GLN A 86 -0.72 -16.67 15.20
CA GLN A 86 -0.17 -15.69 14.24
C GLN A 86 1.29 -15.31 14.46
N ASP A 87 1.89 -15.64 15.61
CA ASP A 87 3.32 -15.43 15.88
C ASP A 87 4.20 -16.59 15.36
N GLY A 88 3.59 -17.56 14.66
CA GLY A 88 4.28 -18.70 14.06
C GLY A 88 5.26 -18.28 12.96
N SER A 89 6.32 -19.08 12.76
CA SER A 89 7.37 -18.80 11.77
C SER A 89 6.89 -18.79 10.31
N ASN A 90 5.72 -19.38 10.04
CA ASN A 90 5.06 -19.37 8.73
C ASN A 90 4.19 -18.13 8.50
N VAL A 91 4.14 -17.17 9.43
CA VAL A 91 3.31 -15.96 9.32
C VAL A 91 4.20 -14.75 9.07
N VAL A 92 3.84 -13.95 8.06
CA VAL A 92 4.61 -12.77 7.64
C VAL A 92 3.72 -11.56 7.43
N SER A 93 4.27 -10.37 7.66
CA SER A 93 3.59 -9.12 7.34
C SER A 93 3.62 -8.84 5.84
N TYR A 94 2.57 -8.20 5.31
CA TYR A 94 2.59 -7.68 3.95
C TYR A 94 3.77 -6.74 3.68
N ILE A 95 4.24 -6.02 4.71
CA ILE A 95 5.40 -5.13 4.63
C ILE A 95 6.66 -5.93 4.29
N ASP A 96 6.89 -7.04 5.00
CA ASP A 96 8.08 -7.87 4.80
C ASP A 96 8.05 -8.58 3.44
N VAL A 97 6.87 -8.97 2.98
CA VAL A 97 6.68 -9.52 1.63
C VAL A 97 7.02 -8.49 0.58
N LEU A 98 6.45 -7.28 0.65
CA LEU A 98 6.68 -6.24 -0.36
C LEU A 98 8.11 -5.67 -0.34
N ASN A 99 8.75 -5.65 0.84
CA ASN A 99 10.16 -5.28 0.99
C ASN A 99 11.12 -6.39 0.54
N GLY A 100 10.62 -7.61 0.29
CA GLY A 100 11.46 -8.76 -0.09
C GLY A 100 12.31 -9.32 1.05
N THR A 101 11.96 -9.03 2.31
CA THR A 101 12.66 -9.54 3.50
C THR A 101 12.07 -10.86 3.99
N ALA A 102 10.82 -11.15 3.64
CA ALA A 102 10.16 -12.42 3.95
C ALA A 102 10.46 -13.51 2.90
N LYS A 103 10.70 -14.75 3.37
CA LYS A 103 10.68 -15.93 2.50
C LYS A 103 9.25 -16.43 2.38
N VAL A 104 8.73 -16.51 1.15
CA VAL A 104 7.36 -16.93 0.87
C VAL A 104 7.38 -18.26 0.12
N GLY A 105 6.73 -19.28 0.70
CA GLY A 105 6.61 -20.62 0.14
C GLY A 105 5.71 -20.71 -1.10
N HIS A 106 5.41 -21.94 -1.53
CA HIS A 106 4.65 -22.19 -2.75
C HIS A 106 3.14 -22.01 -2.55
N ARG A 107 2.60 -22.46 -1.41
CA ARG A 107 1.19 -22.29 -1.05
C ARG A 107 1.03 -21.13 -0.06
N VAL A 108 0.24 -20.14 -0.44
CA VAL A 108 0.10 -18.90 0.33
C VAL A 108 -1.37 -18.64 0.67
N ALA A 109 -1.65 -18.39 1.95
CA ALA A 109 -2.92 -17.85 2.39
C ALA A 109 -2.77 -16.36 2.71
N VAL A 110 -3.55 -15.50 2.05
CA VAL A 110 -3.53 -14.05 2.25
C VAL A 110 -4.76 -13.65 3.07
N ILE A 111 -4.53 -13.20 4.30
CA ILE A 111 -5.58 -12.74 5.23
C ILE A 111 -5.91 -11.29 4.93
N GLY A 112 -6.99 -11.06 4.20
CA GLY A 112 -7.47 -9.75 3.77
C GLY A 112 -7.52 -9.62 2.25
N ALA A 113 -8.71 -9.31 1.71
CA ALA A 113 -8.93 -9.13 0.28
C ALA A 113 -9.34 -7.68 -0.09
N GLY A 114 -8.71 -6.71 0.58
CA GLY A 114 -8.73 -5.28 0.21
C GLY A 114 -7.56 -4.90 -0.72
N GLY A 115 -7.32 -3.60 -0.93
CA GLY A 115 -6.28 -3.11 -1.85
C GLY A 115 -4.90 -3.75 -1.63
N ILE A 116 -4.38 -3.72 -0.40
CA ILE A 116 -3.09 -4.34 -0.04
C ILE A 116 -3.08 -5.85 -0.32
N GLY A 117 -4.17 -6.55 -0.01
CA GLY A 117 -4.28 -7.99 -0.26
C GLY A 117 -4.20 -8.33 -1.75
N PHE A 118 -4.85 -7.53 -2.60
CA PHE A 118 -4.75 -7.66 -4.05
C PHE A 118 -3.34 -7.33 -4.55
N ASP A 119 -2.72 -6.25 -4.07
CA ASP A 119 -1.34 -5.88 -4.45
C ASP A 119 -0.32 -6.95 -4.07
N VAL A 120 -0.41 -7.50 -2.86
CA VAL A 120 0.45 -8.60 -2.40
C VAL A 120 0.21 -9.85 -3.23
N SER A 121 -1.05 -10.18 -3.53
CA SER A 121 -1.37 -11.36 -4.33
C SER A 121 -0.84 -11.22 -5.75
N GLU A 122 -1.02 -10.05 -6.38
CA GLU A 122 -0.40 -9.71 -7.67
C GLU A 122 1.11 -9.90 -7.61
N HIS A 123 1.76 -9.27 -6.62
CA HIS A 123 3.21 -9.40 -6.43
C HIS A 123 3.68 -10.86 -6.33
N LEU A 124 2.92 -11.71 -5.65
CA LEU A 124 3.29 -13.10 -5.38
C LEU A 124 2.95 -14.09 -6.49
N VAL A 125 1.97 -13.79 -7.36
CA VAL A 125 1.64 -14.65 -8.52
C VAL A 125 2.58 -14.45 -9.70
N HIS A 126 3.27 -13.32 -9.78
CA HIS A 126 4.27 -13.07 -10.81
C HIS A 126 5.61 -13.66 -10.42
N ASP A 127 6.29 -14.26 -11.40
CA ASP A 127 7.73 -14.53 -11.36
C ASP A 127 8.40 -13.70 -12.46
N GLY A 128 9.63 -13.24 -12.24
CA GLY A 128 10.33 -12.44 -13.26
C GLY A 128 9.79 -11.01 -13.47
N GLU A 129 9.93 -10.48 -14.68
CA GLU A 129 9.56 -9.09 -15.03
C GLU A 129 8.05 -8.92 -15.23
N SER A 130 7.54 -7.72 -14.97
CA SER A 130 6.13 -7.41 -15.17
C SER A 130 5.81 -7.26 -16.66
N SER A 131 4.74 -7.90 -17.13
CA SER A 131 4.26 -7.76 -18.51
C SER A 131 3.86 -6.31 -18.84
N THR A 132 3.58 -5.46 -17.84
CA THR A 132 3.25 -4.04 -18.02
C THR A 132 4.31 -3.24 -18.78
N LEU A 133 5.57 -3.70 -18.78
CA LEU A 133 6.67 -3.06 -19.52
C LEU A 133 6.99 -3.77 -20.85
N ASN A 134 6.31 -4.88 -21.15
CA ASN A 134 6.51 -5.71 -22.33
C ASN A 134 5.20 -5.83 -23.10
N LEU A 135 4.99 -4.91 -24.05
CA LEU A 135 3.76 -4.83 -24.84
C LEU A 135 3.36 -6.16 -25.50
N PRO A 136 4.26 -6.89 -26.21
CA PRO A 136 3.93 -8.21 -26.75
C PRO A 136 3.43 -9.22 -25.71
N GLU A 137 4.07 -9.26 -24.53
CA GLU A 137 3.68 -10.16 -23.46
C GLU A 137 2.34 -9.78 -22.84
N TRP A 138 2.11 -8.49 -22.60
CA TRP A 138 0.84 -7.95 -22.12
C TRP A 138 -0.30 -8.25 -23.09
N MET A 139 -0.07 -8.06 -24.40
CA MET A 139 -1.06 -8.35 -25.43
C MET A 139 -1.46 -9.82 -25.40
N ARG A 140 -0.48 -10.73 -25.34
CA ARG A 140 -0.73 -12.18 -25.22
C ARG A 140 -1.47 -12.54 -23.93
N GLU A 141 -1.04 -11.99 -22.79
CA GLU A 141 -1.67 -12.23 -21.49
C GLU A 141 -3.16 -11.85 -21.50
N TRP A 142 -3.52 -10.74 -22.14
CA TRP A 142 -4.89 -10.23 -22.20
C TRP A 142 -5.68 -10.64 -23.44
N GLY A 143 -5.08 -11.40 -24.37
CA GLY A 143 -5.73 -11.84 -25.60
C GLY A 143 -6.03 -10.71 -26.58
N VAL A 144 -5.13 -9.72 -26.64
CA VAL A 144 -5.19 -8.58 -27.57
C VAL A 144 -4.36 -8.90 -28.81
N THR A 145 -4.93 -8.67 -30.00
CA THR A 145 -4.26 -8.86 -31.29
C THR A 145 -4.58 -7.72 -32.25
N ASP A 146 -4.01 -7.74 -33.46
CA ASP A 146 -4.26 -6.73 -34.49
C ASP A 146 -5.74 -6.77 -34.94
N PRO A 147 -6.48 -5.64 -34.85
CA PRO A 147 -7.85 -5.56 -35.34
C PRO A 147 -7.99 -5.73 -36.86
N GLY A 148 -6.91 -5.59 -37.62
CA GLY A 148 -6.84 -5.91 -39.04
C GLY A 148 -6.79 -7.41 -39.32
N GLU A 149 -6.32 -8.23 -38.36
CA GLU A 149 -6.27 -9.69 -38.47
C GLU A 149 -7.51 -10.35 -37.87
N HIS A 150 -7.96 -9.88 -36.69
CA HIS A 150 -9.12 -10.43 -35.99
C HIS A 150 -10.11 -9.35 -35.59
N ARG A 151 -11.42 -9.66 -35.75
CA ARG A 151 -12.51 -8.74 -35.43
C ARG A 151 -12.35 -8.19 -34.00
N SER A 152 -12.43 -6.86 -33.88
CA SER A 152 -12.34 -6.14 -32.60
C SER A 152 -11.00 -6.27 -31.87
N GLY A 153 -9.95 -6.80 -32.53
CA GLY A 153 -8.61 -6.95 -31.93
C GLY A 153 -8.55 -8.00 -30.81
N LEU A 154 -9.45 -8.99 -30.84
CA LEU A 154 -9.49 -10.09 -29.87
C LEU A 154 -8.82 -11.34 -30.46
N ALA A 155 -7.82 -11.85 -29.76
CA ALA A 155 -7.14 -13.09 -30.14
C ALA A 155 -8.13 -14.27 -30.08
N PRO A 156 -8.19 -15.14 -31.11
CA PRO A 156 -9.13 -16.26 -31.15
C PRO A 156 -8.88 -17.29 -30.03
N GLU A 157 -7.63 -17.41 -29.56
CA GLU A 157 -7.22 -18.21 -28.41
C GLU A 157 -7.56 -17.56 -27.05
N GLY A 158 -8.04 -16.32 -27.04
CA GLY A 158 -8.34 -15.55 -25.84
C GLY A 158 -7.09 -15.20 -25.00
N PRO A 159 -7.29 -14.78 -23.73
CA PRO A 159 -6.20 -14.48 -22.80
C PRO A 159 -5.30 -15.69 -22.53
N GLN A 160 -3.98 -15.51 -22.61
CA GLN A 160 -2.96 -16.55 -22.37
C GLN A 160 -2.01 -16.12 -21.24
N PRO A 161 -2.49 -16.04 -19.98
CA PRO A 161 -1.65 -15.70 -18.83
C PRO A 161 -0.58 -16.78 -18.57
N PRO A 162 0.63 -16.41 -18.13
CA PRO A 162 1.59 -17.39 -17.66
C PRO A 162 1.09 -18.08 -16.38
N ALA A 163 1.61 -19.29 -16.13
CA ALA A 163 1.30 -20.01 -14.90
C ALA A 163 1.69 -19.17 -13.67
N PRO A 164 0.88 -19.18 -12.59
CA PRO A 164 1.21 -18.45 -11.38
C PRO A 164 2.46 -19.04 -10.72
N ALA A 165 3.32 -18.17 -10.19
CA ALA A 165 4.51 -18.57 -9.45
C ALA A 165 4.20 -19.31 -8.14
N ARG A 166 3.00 -19.07 -7.59
CA ARG A 166 2.54 -19.57 -6.30
C ARG A 166 1.05 -19.89 -6.34
N GLN A 167 0.64 -20.86 -5.55
CA GLN A 167 -0.77 -21.14 -5.30
C GLN A 167 -1.28 -20.21 -4.20
N ILE A 168 -2.16 -19.28 -4.53
CA ILE A 168 -2.64 -18.25 -3.59
C ILE A 168 -4.13 -18.45 -3.29
N THR A 169 -4.47 -18.40 -2.01
CA THR A 169 -5.84 -18.28 -1.52
C THR A 169 -5.99 -16.97 -0.74
N MET A 170 -6.84 -16.06 -1.22
CA MET A 170 -7.18 -14.81 -0.55
C MET A 170 -8.44 -14.99 0.28
N LEU A 171 -8.44 -14.46 1.51
CA LEU A 171 -9.55 -14.62 2.45
C LEU A 171 -10.03 -13.29 3.02
N GLN A 172 -11.33 -13.17 3.30
CA GLN A 172 -11.88 -12.03 4.06
C GLN A 172 -13.08 -12.41 4.93
N ARG A 173 -13.21 -11.73 6.09
CA ARG A 173 -14.38 -11.88 6.98
C ARG A 173 -15.68 -11.37 6.35
N LYS A 174 -15.60 -10.31 5.53
CA LYS A 174 -16.78 -9.74 4.87
C LYS A 174 -17.38 -10.77 3.92
N THR A 175 -18.70 -10.88 3.90
CA THR A 175 -19.46 -11.77 3.00
C THR A 175 -19.62 -11.19 1.59
N SER A 176 -19.33 -9.91 1.41
CA SER A 176 -19.34 -9.27 0.08
C SER A 176 -18.28 -9.87 -0.84
N LYS A 177 -18.46 -9.73 -2.16
CA LYS A 177 -17.49 -10.21 -3.14
C LYS A 177 -16.08 -9.63 -2.84
N PRO A 178 -15.02 -10.46 -2.78
CA PRO A 178 -13.65 -9.99 -2.66
C PRO A 178 -13.30 -8.93 -3.72
N GLY A 179 -12.63 -7.87 -3.27
CA GLY A 179 -12.31 -6.74 -4.14
C GLY A 179 -13.49 -5.84 -4.53
N LYS A 180 -14.69 -5.98 -3.93
CA LYS A 180 -15.84 -5.08 -4.19
C LYS A 180 -15.53 -3.60 -3.94
N GLY A 181 -14.69 -3.30 -2.95
CA GLY A 181 -14.29 -1.94 -2.57
C GLY A 181 -13.05 -1.40 -3.29
N LEU A 182 -12.52 -2.11 -4.30
CA LEU A 182 -11.42 -1.59 -5.12
C LEU A 182 -11.88 -0.42 -6.01
N GLY A 183 -10.92 0.27 -6.64
CA GLY A 183 -11.19 1.39 -7.54
C GLY A 183 -12.26 1.10 -8.59
N LYS A 184 -13.15 2.06 -8.85
CA LYS A 184 -14.33 1.87 -9.71
C LYS A 184 -13.97 1.40 -11.13
N THR A 185 -12.88 1.91 -11.68
CA THR A 185 -12.44 1.65 -13.06
C THR A 185 -11.26 0.68 -13.16
N THR A 186 -10.56 0.40 -12.05
CA THR A 186 -9.35 -0.43 -12.02
C THR A 186 -9.53 -1.73 -11.25
N GLY A 187 -10.46 -1.78 -10.28
CA GLY A 187 -10.66 -2.93 -9.43
C GLY A 187 -11.10 -4.21 -10.16
N TRP A 188 -11.71 -4.07 -11.33
CA TRP A 188 -12.03 -5.23 -12.17
C TRP A 188 -10.79 -5.83 -12.84
N ILE A 189 -9.77 -5.02 -13.15
CA ILE A 189 -8.52 -5.45 -13.79
C ILE A 189 -7.78 -6.39 -12.84
N HIS A 190 -7.57 -5.98 -11.59
CA HIS A 190 -6.90 -6.82 -10.58
C HIS A 190 -7.67 -8.12 -10.30
N ARG A 191 -9.02 -8.06 -10.25
CA ARG A 191 -9.82 -9.27 -10.11
C ARG A 191 -9.66 -10.21 -11.30
N ALA A 192 -9.66 -9.68 -12.52
CA ALA A 192 -9.48 -10.46 -13.73
C ALA A 192 -8.08 -11.09 -13.78
N SER A 193 -7.02 -10.30 -13.55
CA SER A 193 -5.63 -10.75 -13.51
C SER A 193 -5.42 -11.92 -12.53
N LEU A 194 -5.82 -11.76 -11.27
CA LEU A 194 -5.70 -12.83 -10.27
C LEU A 194 -6.57 -14.06 -10.61
N THR A 195 -7.77 -13.86 -11.19
CA THR A 195 -8.62 -14.98 -11.62
C THR A 195 -7.99 -15.76 -12.76
N MET A 196 -7.43 -15.07 -13.76
CA MET A 196 -6.68 -15.66 -14.88
C MET A 196 -5.47 -16.48 -14.37
N ARG A 197 -4.91 -16.10 -13.22
CA ARG A 197 -3.83 -16.79 -12.52
C ARG A 197 -4.30 -17.80 -11.48
N ASN A 198 -5.56 -18.23 -11.56
CA ASN A 198 -6.17 -19.27 -10.71
C ASN A 198 -6.13 -18.99 -9.20
N VAL A 199 -6.01 -17.72 -8.79
CA VAL A 199 -6.06 -17.32 -7.39
C VAL A 199 -7.44 -17.59 -6.82
N GLN A 200 -7.50 -18.35 -5.73
CA GLN A 200 -8.75 -18.63 -5.03
C GLN A 200 -9.11 -17.46 -4.13
N MET A 201 -10.39 -17.07 -4.10
CA MET A 201 -10.86 -15.97 -3.26
C MET A 201 -12.08 -16.41 -2.44
N ILE A 202 -11.95 -16.41 -1.12
CA ILE A 202 -12.97 -16.89 -0.18
C ILE A 202 -13.45 -15.73 0.71
N ALA A 203 -14.77 -15.56 0.79
CA ALA A 203 -15.41 -14.52 1.58
C ALA A 203 -16.24 -15.14 2.72
N GLY A 204 -16.57 -14.33 3.72
CA GLY A 204 -17.44 -14.74 4.83
C GLY A 204 -16.80 -15.74 5.79
N VAL A 205 -15.47 -15.73 5.91
CA VAL A 205 -14.74 -16.66 6.77
C VAL A 205 -14.57 -16.13 8.19
N ASN A 206 -14.55 -17.02 9.17
CA ASN A 206 -13.96 -16.79 10.48
C ASN A 206 -12.54 -17.38 10.47
N TYR A 207 -11.60 -16.69 11.11
CA TYR A 207 -10.25 -17.23 11.33
C TYR A 207 -10.21 -17.87 12.71
N GLU A 208 -9.93 -19.17 12.77
CA GLU A 208 -9.95 -19.96 14.01
C GLU A 208 -8.57 -20.03 14.65
N LYS A 209 -7.57 -20.47 13.87
CA LYS A 209 -6.16 -20.54 14.28
C LYS A 209 -5.24 -20.69 13.08
N ILE A 210 -3.96 -20.45 13.32
CA ILE A 210 -2.86 -20.78 12.43
C ILE A 210 -2.00 -21.84 13.13
N ASP A 211 -1.60 -22.86 12.38
CA ASP A 211 -0.58 -23.82 12.82
C ASP A 211 0.30 -24.24 11.62
N ASP A 212 1.18 -25.22 11.83
CA ASP A 212 2.13 -25.68 10.82
C ASP A 212 1.47 -26.25 9.56
N SER A 213 0.19 -26.65 9.64
CA SER A 213 -0.56 -27.17 8.50
C SER A 213 -1.18 -26.07 7.63
N GLY A 214 -1.34 -24.86 8.18
CA GLY A 214 -1.89 -23.70 7.48
C GLY A 214 -2.92 -22.93 8.31
N LEU A 215 -3.91 -22.36 7.62
CA LEU A 215 -4.95 -21.51 8.23
C LEU A 215 -6.25 -22.30 8.40
N HIS A 216 -6.71 -22.40 9.65
CA HIS A 216 -7.99 -23.01 9.99
C HIS A 216 -9.08 -21.94 9.97
N ILE A 217 -10.14 -22.22 9.20
CA ILE A 217 -11.29 -21.32 9.04
C ILE A 217 -12.61 -22.03 9.34
N SER A 218 -13.65 -21.24 9.59
CA SER A 218 -15.04 -21.67 9.63
C SER A 218 -15.94 -20.63 8.96
N PHE A 219 -17.25 -20.88 8.93
CA PHE A 219 -18.22 -20.02 8.24
C PHE A 219 -19.44 -19.71 9.10
N GLY A 220 -19.99 -18.52 8.90
CA GLY A 220 -21.21 -18.07 9.59
C GLY A 220 -21.01 -17.79 11.08
N GLU A 221 -22.07 -17.31 11.74
CA GLU A 221 -22.02 -16.96 13.17
C GLU A 221 -21.83 -18.18 14.06
N ALA A 222 -22.40 -19.33 13.66
CA ALA A 222 -22.28 -20.60 14.35
C ALA A 222 -20.91 -21.30 14.16
N ARG A 223 -19.99 -20.69 13.39
CA ARG A 223 -18.65 -21.24 13.11
C ARG A 223 -18.67 -22.67 12.56
N GLU A 224 -19.54 -22.89 11.58
CA GLU A 224 -19.75 -24.20 10.96
C GLU A 224 -18.75 -24.47 9.83
N LYS A 225 -18.69 -25.73 9.37
CA LYS A 225 -17.85 -26.18 8.25
C LYS A 225 -16.35 -25.86 8.47
N PRO A 226 -15.74 -26.40 9.54
CA PRO A 226 -14.31 -26.24 9.76
C PRO A 226 -13.54 -26.71 8.51
N THR A 227 -12.67 -25.84 8.00
CA THR A 227 -11.92 -26.06 6.78
C THR A 227 -10.47 -25.65 7.01
N LEU A 228 -9.54 -26.51 6.59
CA LEU A 228 -8.12 -26.18 6.55
C LEU A 228 -7.76 -25.60 5.18
N ILE A 229 -7.16 -24.42 5.19
CA ILE A 229 -6.47 -23.86 4.03
C ILE A 229 -4.99 -24.20 4.20
N GLU A 230 -4.56 -25.24 3.49
CA GLU A 230 -3.16 -25.66 3.53
C GLU A 230 -2.27 -24.57 2.91
N ALA A 231 -1.31 -24.08 3.69
CA ALA A 231 -0.42 -23.01 3.27
C ALA A 231 0.92 -23.13 3.96
N ASP A 232 1.98 -22.92 3.19
CA ASP A 232 3.36 -22.88 3.68
C ASP A 232 3.67 -21.48 4.26
N THR A 233 2.93 -20.46 3.84
CA THR A 233 3.07 -19.08 4.32
C THR A 233 1.71 -18.40 4.45
N ILE A 234 1.50 -17.73 5.58
CA ILE A 234 0.33 -16.90 5.86
C ILE A 234 0.76 -15.43 5.79
N VAL A 235 0.14 -14.64 4.91
CA VAL A 235 0.43 -13.21 4.80
C VAL A 235 -0.68 -12.40 5.44
N LEU A 236 -0.33 -11.57 6.43
CA LEU A 236 -1.27 -10.72 7.14
C LEU A 236 -1.50 -9.42 6.37
N CYS A 237 -2.61 -9.31 5.65
CA CYS A 237 -3.10 -8.11 4.97
C CYS A 237 -4.38 -7.56 5.65
N ALA A 238 -4.41 -7.64 6.98
CA ALA A 238 -5.63 -7.48 7.76
C ALA A 238 -6.10 -6.03 7.93
N GLY A 239 -5.55 -5.06 7.18
CA GLY A 239 -5.86 -3.64 7.31
C GLY A 239 -4.83 -2.89 8.16
N GLN A 240 -5.13 -1.63 8.43
CA GLN A 240 -4.19 -0.66 8.98
C GLN A 240 -4.85 0.18 10.07
N LEU A 241 -4.05 0.67 11.03
CA LEU A 241 -4.43 1.61 12.08
C LEU A 241 -3.60 2.88 11.96
N SER A 242 -4.18 4.03 12.34
CA SER A 242 -3.45 5.30 12.32
C SER A 242 -2.29 5.27 13.31
N ASP A 243 -1.08 5.66 12.89
CA ASP A 243 0.05 5.79 13.82
C ASP A 243 0.08 7.19 14.44
N ARG A 244 -0.66 7.37 15.53
CA ARG A 244 -0.80 8.64 16.25
C ARG A 244 0.12 8.80 17.46
N SER A 245 0.92 7.79 17.76
CA SER A 245 1.74 7.71 18.98
C SER A 245 2.54 8.99 19.28
N LEU A 246 3.20 9.55 18.26
CA LEU A 246 3.97 10.79 18.38
C LEU A 246 3.09 12.04 18.56
N ALA A 247 1.96 12.12 17.86
CA ALA A 247 1.01 13.23 18.02
C ALA A 247 0.47 13.26 19.45
N ASP A 248 0.00 12.10 19.94
CA ASP A 248 -0.56 11.99 21.29
C ASP A 248 0.50 12.33 22.36
N THR A 249 1.76 11.98 22.12
CA THR A 249 2.89 12.35 23.01
C THR A 249 3.14 13.86 23.02
N LEU A 250 3.07 14.53 21.88
CA LEU A 250 3.24 15.98 21.76
C LEU A 250 2.08 16.73 22.43
N GLU A 251 0.85 16.30 22.17
CA GLU A 251 -0.37 16.86 22.77
C GLU A 251 -0.33 16.75 24.30
N ALA A 252 0.09 15.59 24.84
CA ALA A 252 0.26 15.39 26.28
C ALA A 252 1.31 16.32 26.91
N ARG A 253 2.25 16.84 26.12
CA ARG A 253 3.27 17.82 26.54
C ARG A 253 2.85 19.27 26.26
N GLY A 254 1.65 19.50 25.76
CA GLY A 254 1.14 20.83 25.41
C GLY A 254 1.75 21.42 24.14
N VAL A 255 2.40 20.60 23.30
CA VAL A 255 2.92 21.03 22.00
C VAL A 255 1.80 20.89 20.97
N THR A 256 1.46 21.99 20.29
CA THR A 256 0.46 21.96 19.21
C THR A 256 1.05 21.28 17.98
N CYS A 257 0.30 20.34 17.40
CA CYS A 257 0.66 19.69 16.15
C CYS A 257 -0.56 19.49 15.25
N HIS A 258 -0.32 19.39 13.95
CA HIS A 258 -1.32 19.01 12.94
C HIS A 258 -1.10 17.57 12.54
N VAL A 259 -2.16 16.79 12.39
CA VAL A 259 -2.05 15.39 11.95
C VAL A 259 -2.66 15.26 10.56
N ILE A 260 -1.94 14.62 9.63
CA ILE A 260 -2.39 14.44 8.23
C ILE A 260 -2.17 13.02 7.72
N GLY A 261 -2.87 12.68 6.65
CA GLY A 261 -2.71 11.41 5.94
C GLY A 261 -3.12 10.23 6.79
N GLY A 262 -2.29 9.18 6.79
CA GLY A 262 -2.61 7.95 7.49
C GLY A 262 -2.56 8.04 9.01
N ALA A 263 -1.76 8.99 9.53
CA ALA A 263 -1.72 9.27 10.95
C ALA A 263 -3.03 9.91 11.43
N ASP A 264 -3.73 10.63 10.56
CA ASP A 264 -5.04 11.20 10.86
C ASP A 264 -6.11 10.10 10.80
N VAL A 265 -6.36 9.57 9.60
CA VAL A 265 -7.37 8.53 9.39
C VAL A 265 -6.81 7.43 8.49
N ALA A 266 -6.60 6.24 9.04
CA ALA A 266 -6.19 5.05 8.29
C ALA A 266 -7.33 4.41 7.46
N ALA A 267 -8.57 4.51 7.93
CA ALA A 267 -9.71 3.89 7.26
C ALA A 267 -9.92 4.49 5.86
N GLU A 268 -9.89 3.64 4.82
CA GLU A 268 -10.08 4.04 3.43
C GLU A 268 -9.11 5.15 2.96
N LEU A 269 -7.93 5.26 3.58
CA LEU A 269 -6.93 6.21 3.12
C LEU A 269 -6.34 5.74 1.79
N ASP A 270 -6.43 6.60 0.79
CA ASP A 270 -5.62 6.52 -0.42
C ASP A 270 -4.59 7.67 -0.46
N ALA A 271 -3.63 7.56 -1.38
CA ALA A 271 -2.62 8.59 -1.58
C ALA A 271 -3.25 9.95 -1.94
N ASN A 272 -4.39 9.96 -2.64
CA ASN A 272 -5.08 11.19 -3.02
C ASN A 272 -5.51 11.98 -1.79
N ARG A 273 -6.13 11.33 -0.80
CA ARG A 273 -6.56 11.99 0.45
C ARG A 273 -5.35 12.50 1.23
N ALA A 274 -4.29 11.70 1.35
CA ALA A 274 -3.08 12.11 2.06
C ALA A 274 -2.42 13.34 1.42
N ILE A 275 -2.24 13.34 0.09
CA ILE A 275 -1.69 14.48 -0.67
C ILE A 275 -2.60 15.70 -0.55
N ASN A 276 -3.93 15.51 -0.64
CA ASN A 276 -4.90 16.61 -0.52
C ASN A 276 -4.83 17.28 0.86
N GLN A 277 -4.80 16.50 1.94
CA GLN A 277 -4.69 17.01 3.30
C GLN A 277 -3.38 17.79 3.49
N GLY A 278 -2.24 17.23 3.09
CA GLY A 278 -0.95 17.91 3.19
C GLY A 278 -0.92 19.23 2.39
N THR A 279 -1.44 19.21 1.17
CA THR A 279 -1.51 20.39 0.30
C THR A 279 -2.38 21.50 0.90
N ARG A 280 -3.56 21.14 1.43
CA ARG A 280 -4.47 22.11 2.05
C ARG A 280 -3.90 22.69 3.34
N LEU A 281 -3.27 21.87 4.18
CA LEU A 281 -2.62 22.33 5.40
C LEU A 281 -1.49 23.31 5.08
N ALA A 282 -0.62 22.97 4.13
CA ALA A 282 0.46 23.85 3.69
C ALA A 282 -0.07 25.22 3.20
N ALA A 283 -1.17 25.24 2.45
CA ALA A 283 -1.81 26.47 1.99
C ALA A 283 -2.43 27.29 3.14
N ALA A 284 -2.89 26.65 4.21
CA ALA A 284 -3.48 27.32 5.38
C ALA A 284 -2.41 27.92 6.31
N LEU A 285 -1.27 27.25 6.46
CA LEU A 285 -0.15 27.72 7.27
C LEU A 285 0.68 28.82 6.58
N CYS A 286 0.57 28.95 5.25
CA CYS A 286 1.24 30.02 4.50
C CYS A 286 0.58 31.39 4.79
N PRO A 287 1.34 32.43 5.19
CA PRO A 287 0.79 33.77 5.44
C PRO A 287 0.09 34.37 4.19
N PRO A 288 -0.85 35.32 4.36
CA PRO A 288 -1.74 35.83 3.31
C PRO A 288 -1.10 36.68 2.20
N LEU A 289 0.20 36.55 1.94
CA LEU A 289 0.91 37.29 0.88
C LEU A 289 0.80 36.66 -0.53
N LEU A 290 0.14 35.49 -0.66
CA LEU A 290 0.00 34.76 -1.94
C LEU A 290 -1.45 34.51 -2.37
N ARG A 291 -2.43 35.29 -1.87
CA ARG A 291 -3.78 35.30 -2.47
C ARG A 291 -3.73 36.05 -3.81
N VAL A 292 -3.28 35.38 -4.86
CA VAL A 292 -3.67 35.77 -6.23
C VAL A 292 -5.19 35.60 -6.29
N PRO A 293 -5.97 36.66 -6.57
CA PRO A 293 -7.41 36.50 -6.70
C PRO A 293 -7.69 35.51 -7.83
N LEU A 294 -8.34 34.40 -7.49
CA LEU A 294 -8.92 33.49 -8.48
C LEU A 294 -9.95 34.30 -9.28
N THR A 295 -9.55 34.77 -10.45
CA THR A 295 -10.49 35.35 -11.40
C THR A 295 -11.35 34.19 -11.89
N PRO A 296 -12.70 34.25 -11.76
CA PRO A 296 -13.54 33.20 -12.31
C PRO A 296 -13.26 33.12 -13.80
N ALA A 297 -12.91 31.94 -14.30
CA ALA A 297 -12.80 31.70 -15.73
C ALA A 297 -14.12 32.15 -16.37
N ARG A 298 -14.05 33.15 -17.25
CA ARG A 298 -15.19 33.53 -18.09
C ARG A 298 -15.62 32.28 -18.83
N ALA A 299 -16.83 31.82 -18.55
CA ALA A 299 -17.49 30.81 -19.36
C ALA A 299 -17.49 31.29 -20.81
N ILE A 300 -16.77 30.58 -21.68
CA ILE A 300 -16.90 30.71 -23.12
C ILE A 300 -18.30 30.15 -23.43
N ARG A 301 -19.19 31.02 -23.88
CA ARG A 301 -20.50 30.66 -24.45
C ARG A 301 -20.31 30.02 -25.81
#